data_AF-X0W773-F1
#
_entry.id   AF-X0W773-F1
#
_cell.length_a   1.000
_cell.length_b   1.000
_cell.length_c   1.000
_cell.angle_alpha   90.00
_cell.angle_beta   90.00
_cell.angle_gamma   90.00
#
_symmetry.space_group_name_H-M   'P 1'
#
loop_
_entity.id
_entity.type
_entity.pdbx_description
1 polymer ?
#
loop_
_entity_poly.entity_id
_entity_poly.type
_entity_poly.pdbx_seq_one_letter_code
_entity_poly.pdbx_strand_id
1 'polypeptide(L)'
;MRKLIFGVLLAVFILCVSAPGICQDKWDNLLIESAKVFEEMTAMPDEGIPANLLKNCYAVAIFPSTLEGGFIIGGQYGQGVIVAKDKKKGTWTAPAVFNIAGGSFGWQIGGQATDIILLIM
;
A
#
# COMPACT_ATOMS: atom_id res chain seq x y z
N MET A 1 -6.66 -48.57 14.17
CA MET A 1 -7.22 -47.22 13.90
C MET A 1 -6.28 -46.09 14.32
N ARG A 2 -5.73 -46.05 15.55
CA ARG A 2 -4.83 -44.97 16.02
C ARG A 2 -3.55 -44.77 15.18
N LYS A 3 -2.98 -45.84 14.62
CA LYS A 3 -1.75 -45.80 13.80
C LYS A 3 -1.99 -45.26 12.38
N LEU A 4 -3.23 -45.39 11.88
CA LEU A 4 -3.65 -44.89 10.57
C LEU A 4 -3.93 -43.39 10.63
N ILE A 5 -4.55 -42.93 11.72
CA ILE A 5 -4.79 -41.50 11.98
C ILE A 5 -3.47 -40.73 12.12
N PHE A 6 -2.47 -41.32 12.81
CA PHE A 6 -1.15 -40.72 12.96
C PHE A 6 -0.38 -40.61 11.63
N GLY A 7 -0.50 -41.62 10.76
CA GLY A 7 0.10 -41.60 9.42
C GLY A 7 -0.50 -40.53 8.51
N VAL A 8 -1.83 -40.35 8.56
CA VAL A 8 -2.53 -39.32 7.77
C VAL A 8 -2.17 -37.91 8.26
N LEU A 9 -2.11 -37.68 9.58
CA LEU A 9 -1.69 -36.39 10.15
C LEU A 9 -0.24 -36.03 9.79
N LEU A 10 0.67 -37.01 9.80
CA LEU A 10 2.07 -36.78 9.43
C LEU A 10 2.22 -36.48 7.92
N ALA A 11 1.43 -37.15 7.07
CA ALA A 11 1.43 -36.90 5.63
C ALA A 11 0.89 -35.51 5.27
N VAL A 12 -0.16 -35.04 5.97
CA VAL A 12 -0.71 -33.68 5.80
C VAL A 12 0.30 -32.61 6.26
N PHE A 13 1.02 -32.88 7.36
CA PHE A 13 2.06 -31.96 7.85
C PHE A 13 3.24 -31.82 6.85
N ILE A 14 3.63 -32.92 6.19
CA ILE A 14 4.70 -32.90 5.18
C ILE A 14 4.26 -32.17 3.89
N LEU A 15 2.99 -32.28 3.48
CA LEU A 15 2.47 -31.52 2.34
C LEU A 15 2.44 -30.00 2.61
N CYS A 16 2.16 -29.56 3.84
CA CYS A 16 2.16 -28.13 4.20
C CYS A 16 3.57 -27.49 4.22
N VAL A 17 4.63 -28.28 4.42
CA VAL A 17 6.03 -27.76 4.44
C VAL A 17 6.56 -27.48 3.04
N SER A 18 5.87 -27.97 2.00
CA SER A 18 6.25 -27.80 0.59
C SER A 18 5.55 -26.59 -0.04
N ALA A 19 5.43 -25.48 0.68
CA ALA A 19 5.01 -24.22 0.07
C ALA A 19 6.21 -23.64 -0.70
N PRO A 20 6.18 -23.55 -2.05
CA PRO A 20 7.20 -22.81 -2.78
C PRO A 20 7.16 -21.37 -2.27
N GLY A 21 8.26 -20.93 -1.65
CA GLY A 21 8.43 -19.55 -1.25
C GLY A 21 8.29 -18.66 -2.48
N ILE A 22 7.18 -17.93 -2.57
CA ILE A 22 7.04 -16.83 -3.50
C ILE A 22 7.96 -15.73 -2.97
N CYS A 23 9.21 -15.76 -3.42
CA CYS A 23 10.17 -14.69 -3.23
C CYS A 23 9.76 -13.53 -4.16
N GLN A 24 8.59 -12.94 -3.93
CA GLN A 24 8.27 -11.65 -4.53
C GLN A 24 9.01 -10.58 -3.72
N ASP A 25 9.80 -9.79 -4.43
CA ASP A 25 10.48 -8.66 -3.84
C ASP A 25 9.43 -7.74 -3.21
N LYS A 26 9.60 -7.44 -1.92
CA LYS A 26 8.69 -6.59 -1.14
C LYS A 26 8.32 -5.29 -1.89
N TRP A 27 9.29 -4.74 -2.61
CA TRP A 27 9.16 -3.51 -3.38
C TRP A 27 8.29 -3.66 -4.63
N ASP A 28 8.28 -4.84 -5.26
CA ASP A 28 7.42 -5.12 -6.41
C ASP A 28 5.96 -5.19 -5.98
N ASN A 29 5.69 -5.85 -4.85
CA ASN A 29 4.35 -5.89 -4.28
C ASN A 29 3.84 -4.50 -3.89
N LEU A 30 4.69 -3.66 -3.28
CA LEU A 30 4.34 -2.28 -2.96
C LEU A 30 3.98 -1.47 -4.20
N LEU A 31 4.74 -1.63 -5.30
CA LEU A 31 4.46 -0.96 -6.57
C LEU A 31 3.11 -1.40 -7.15
N ILE A 32 2.83 -2.71 -7.12
CA ILE A 32 1.56 -3.28 -7.60
C ILE A 32 0.39 -2.77 -6.75
N GLU A 33 0.53 -2.77 -5.42
CA GLU A 33 -0.51 -2.30 -4.49
C GLU A 33 -0.78 -0.80 -4.68
N SER A 34 0.27 0.01 -4.81
CA SER A 34 0.15 1.44 -5.07
C SER A 34 -0.51 1.73 -6.42
N ALA A 35 -0.17 0.96 -7.47
CA ALA A 35 -0.78 1.10 -8.79
C ALA A 35 -2.27 0.75 -8.75
N LYS A 36 -2.63 -0.32 -8.03
CA LYS A 36 -4.01 -0.75 -7.84
C LYS A 36 -4.84 0.31 -7.11
N VAL A 37 -4.34 0.83 -5.98
CA VAL A 37 -5.01 1.91 -5.23
C VAL A 37 -5.20 3.15 -6.12
N PHE A 38 -4.20 3.51 -6.92
CA PHE A 38 -4.31 4.64 -7.84
C PHE A 38 -5.36 4.42 -8.93
N GLU A 39 -5.43 3.22 -9.51
CA GLU A 39 -6.43 2.86 -10.52
C GLU A 39 -7.84 2.87 -9.93
N GLU A 40 -8.04 2.26 -8.76
CA GLU A 40 -9.33 2.23 -8.06
C GLU A 40 -9.81 3.65 -7.74
N MET A 41 -8.94 4.51 -7.19
CA MET A 41 -9.27 5.90 -6.87
C MET A 41 -9.53 6.74 -8.13
N THR A 42 -8.86 6.45 -9.25
CA THR A 42 -9.09 7.18 -10.51
C THR A 42 -10.37 6.71 -11.22
N ALA A 43 -10.78 5.45 -11.01
CA ALA A 43 -11.98 4.87 -11.59
C ALA A 43 -13.28 5.33 -10.92
N MET A 44 -13.20 5.89 -9.70
CA MET A 44 -14.36 6.40 -8.96
C MET A 44 -14.80 7.77 -9.52
N PRO A 45 -16.00 7.91 -10.12
CA PRO A 45 -16.41 9.14 -10.79
C PRO A 45 -16.72 10.32 -9.85
N ASP A 46 -17.15 10.05 -8.61
CA ASP A 46 -17.60 11.10 -7.67
C ASP A 46 -16.62 11.39 -6.52
N GLU A 47 -15.80 10.41 -6.13
CA GLU A 47 -14.79 10.54 -5.06
C GLU A 47 -13.34 10.48 -5.58
N GLY A 48 -13.16 10.28 -6.88
CA GLY A 48 -11.86 10.13 -7.49
C GLY A 48 -11.09 11.43 -7.67
N ILE A 49 -9.81 11.30 -8.04
CA ILE A 49 -8.90 12.44 -8.17
C ILE A 49 -9.33 13.29 -9.39
N PRO A 50 -9.66 14.59 -9.20
CA PRO A 50 -10.05 15.45 -10.30
C PRO A 50 -8.96 15.53 -11.37
N ALA A 51 -9.32 15.28 -12.64
CA ALA A 51 -8.36 15.28 -13.75
C ALA A 51 -7.57 16.60 -13.87
N ASN A 52 -8.17 17.73 -13.47
CA ASN A 52 -7.49 19.02 -13.45
C ASN A 52 -6.35 19.07 -12.41
N LEU A 53 -6.53 18.45 -11.25
CA LEU A 53 -5.48 18.41 -10.22
C LEU A 53 -4.33 17.49 -10.63
N LEU A 54 -4.64 16.31 -11.19
CA LEU A 54 -3.64 15.41 -11.77
C LEU A 54 -2.85 16.06 -12.92
N LYS A 55 -3.52 16.87 -13.75
CA LYS A 55 -2.86 17.57 -14.85
C LYS A 55 -1.84 18.60 -14.37
N ASN A 56 -2.17 19.34 -13.31
CA ASN A 56 -1.39 20.47 -12.80
C ASN A 56 -0.34 20.08 -11.75
N CYS A 57 -0.44 18.89 -11.14
CA CYS A 57 0.53 18.46 -10.14
C CYS A 57 1.93 18.21 -10.75
N TYR A 58 2.95 18.42 -9.92
CA TYR A 58 4.36 18.11 -10.20
C TYR A 58 4.73 16.68 -9.85
N ALA A 59 4.08 16.11 -8.85
CA ALA A 59 4.29 14.73 -8.44
C ALA A 59 3.05 14.18 -7.74
N VAL A 60 2.91 12.86 -7.77
CA VAL A 60 1.88 12.10 -7.06
C VAL A 60 2.60 11.14 -6.14
N ALA A 61 2.25 11.16 -4.87
CA ALA A 61 2.73 10.20 -3.89
C ALA A 61 1.56 9.32 -3.42
N ILE A 62 1.75 8.01 -3.46
CA ILE A 62 0.74 7.01 -3.16
C ILE A 62 1.28 6.15 -2.03
N PHE A 63 0.59 6.14 -0.90
CA PHE A 63 0.94 5.37 0.30
C PHE A 63 -0.21 4.41 0.62
N PRO A 64 -0.20 3.19 0.05
CA PRO A 64 -1.21 2.19 0.36
C PRO A 64 -1.07 1.72 1.81
N SER A 65 -2.18 1.31 2.41
CA SER A 65 -2.22 0.64 3.71
C SER A 65 -1.46 1.39 4.82
N THR A 66 -1.55 2.73 4.84
CA THR A 66 -0.90 3.57 5.86
C THR A 66 -1.56 3.32 7.21
N LEU A 67 -0.76 2.89 8.18
CA LEU A 67 -1.22 2.60 9.53
C LEU A 67 -1.35 3.91 10.30
N GLU A 68 -2.55 4.21 10.74
CA GLU A 68 -2.84 5.32 11.64
C GLU A 68 -3.41 4.77 12.94
N GLY A 69 -3.02 5.33 14.07
CA GLY A 69 -3.61 4.93 15.34
C GLY A 69 -3.30 5.89 16.47
N GLY A 70 -4.22 6.02 17.41
CA GLY A 70 -4.11 6.98 18.49
C GLY A 70 -5.22 6.88 19.52
N PHE A 71 -5.10 7.71 20.54
CA PHE A 71 -6.16 7.97 21.53
C PHE A 71 -6.36 9.47 21.74
N ILE A 72 -5.32 10.13 22.25
CA ILE A 72 -5.22 11.60 22.41
C ILE A 72 -4.06 12.10 21.54
N ILE A 73 -2.97 11.35 21.58
CA ILE A 73 -1.84 11.47 20.67
C ILE A 73 -1.88 10.22 19.78
N GLY A 74 -1.75 10.42 18.48
CA GLY A 74 -1.69 9.37 17.49
C GLY A 74 -0.45 9.48 16.63
N GLY A 75 -0.16 8.40 15.92
CA GLY A 75 0.90 8.33 14.94
C GLY A 75 0.37 7.71 13.66
N GLN A 76 0.98 8.11 12.56
CA GLN A 76 0.81 7.46 11.27
C GLN A 76 2.16 7.00 10.74
N TYR A 77 2.18 5.83 10.12
CA TYR A 77 3.34 5.29 9.43
C TYR A 77 2.89 4.50 8.21
N GLY A 78 3.47 4.81 7.06
CA GLY A 78 3.15 4.17 5.79
C GLY A 78 4.38 4.05 4.90
N GLN A 79 4.33 3.11 3.98
CA GLN A 79 5.31 2.94 2.93
C GLN A 79 4.60 3.08 1.59
N GLY A 80 5.23 3.74 0.63
CA GLY A 80 4.58 4.09 -0.62
C GLY A 80 5.55 4.49 -1.72
N VAL A 81 4.99 4.93 -2.84
CA VAL A 81 5.76 5.28 -4.04
C VAL A 81 5.44 6.71 -4.46
N ILE A 82 6.45 7.40 -4.97
CA ILE A 82 6.32 8.76 -5.50
C ILE A 82 6.71 8.76 -6.96
N VAL A 83 5.88 9.37 -7.79
CA VAL A 83 6.11 9.54 -9.22
C VAL A 83 6.07 11.03 -9.53
N ALA A 84 7.16 11.56 -10.09
CA ALA A 84 7.25 12.96 -10.49
C ALA A 84 6.96 13.11 -11.98
N LYS A 85 6.49 14.29 -12.37
CA LYS A 85 6.23 14.65 -13.75
C LYS A 85 7.32 15.59 -14.25
N ASP A 86 7.99 15.19 -15.34
CA ASP A 86 8.93 16.06 -16.03
C ASP A 86 8.13 17.18 -16.72
N LYS A 87 8.24 18.42 -16.22
CA LYS A 87 7.54 19.58 -16.80
C LYS A 87 7.96 19.89 -18.24
N LYS A 88 9.18 19.55 -18.64
CA LYS A 88 9.69 19.85 -19.98
C LYS A 88 9.22 18.81 -21.00
N LYS A 89 9.09 17.55 -20.59
CA LYS A 89 8.68 16.44 -21.47
C LYS A 89 7.22 16.04 -21.34
N GLY A 90 6.54 16.45 -20.26
CA GLY A 90 5.18 16.04 -19.93
C GLY A 90 5.06 14.58 -19.49
N THR A 91 6.17 13.86 -19.36
CA THR A 91 6.24 12.43 -19.03
C THR A 91 6.43 12.21 -17.53
N TRP A 92 5.86 11.12 -17.01
CA TRP A 92 6.14 10.65 -15.66
C TRP A 92 7.52 10.02 -15.56
N THR A 93 8.19 10.20 -14.43
CA THR A 93 9.50 9.60 -14.14
C THR A 93 9.35 8.20 -13.57
N ALA A 94 10.47 7.49 -13.37
CA ALA A 94 10.45 6.24 -12.64
C ALA A 94 9.91 6.45 -11.20
N PRO A 95 9.15 5.48 -10.66
CA PRO A 95 8.68 5.53 -9.28
C PRO A 95 9.87 5.38 -8.32
N ALA A 96 9.81 6.12 -7.21
CA ALA A 96 10.75 5.99 -6.12
C ALA A 96 10.01 5.62 -4.84
N VAL A 97 10.59 4.73 -4.05
CA VAL A 97 9.97 4.26 -2.81
C VAL A 97 10.29 5.21 -1.65
N PHE A 98 9.27 5.57 -0.89
CA PHE A 98 9.36 6.45 0.26
C PHE A 98 8.61 5.86 1.46
N ASN A 99 8.98 6.32 2.65
CA ASN A 99 8.23 6.08 3.87
C ASN A 99 7.69 7.41 4.37
N ILE A 100 6.45 7.39 4.86
CA ILE A 100 5.81 8.52 5.51
C ILE A 100 5.64 8.19 6.99
N ALA A 101 5.93 9.18 7.84
CA ALA A 101 5.66 9.10 9.27
C ALA A 101 5.11 10.46 9.71
N GLY A 102 4.13 10.44 10.59
CA GLY A 102 3.49 11.65 11.10
C GLY A 102 2.93 11.43 12.50
N GLY A 103 2.71 12.51 13.22
CA GLY A 103 1.95 12.52 14.47
C GLY A 103 0.59 13.17 14.23
N SER A 104 -0.43 12.66 14.90
CA SER A 104 -1.76 13.27 14.95
C SER A 104 -2.13 13.61 16.39
N PHE A 105 -2.98 14.63 16.56
CA PHE A 105 -3.55 14.97 17.86
C PHE A 105 -5.06 15.07 17.69
N GLY A 106 -5.82 14.27 18.45
CA GLY A 106 -7.26 14.21 18.31
C GLY A 106 -7.88 13.05 19.07
N TRP A 107 -9.22 13.02 19.13
CA TRP A 107 -10.02 11.99 19.79
C TRP A 107 -10.24 10.74 18.92
N GLN A 108 -9.23 10.34 18.15
CA GLN A 108 -9.27 9.05 17.46
C GLN A 108 -9.00 7.97 18.49
N ILE A 109 -9.89 6.98 18.61
CA ILE A 109 -9.70 5.82 19.48
C ILE A 109 -9.63 4.59 18.58
N GLY A 110 -8.42 4.06 18.42
CA GLY A 110 -8.20 2.83 17.66
C GLY A 110 -7.04 2.94 16.67
N GLY A 111 -6.95 1.93 15.79
CA GLY A 111 -6.02 1.90 14.67
C GLY A 111 -6.77 1.57 13.38
N GLN A 112 -6.43 2.28 12.31
CA GLN A 112 -7.01 2.11 10.98
C GLN A 112 -5.89 2.07 9.94
N ALA A 113 -6.06 1.24 8.90
CA ALA A 113 -5.26 1.33 7.69
C ALA A 113 -6.01 2.20 6.68
N THR A 114 -5.35 3.21 6.14
CA THR A 114 -5.92 4.12 5.14
C THR A 114 -4.98 4.29 3.94
N ASP A 115 -5.57 4.45 2.76
CA ASP A 115 -4.82 4.68 1.53
C ASP A 115 -4.71 6.19 1.31
N ILE A 116 -3.48 6.70 1.29
CA ILE A 116 -3.22 8.14 1.17
C ILE A 116 -2.66 8.43 -0.23
N ILE A 117 -3.31 9.35 -0.94
CA ILE A 117 -2.79 9.94 -2.17
C ILE A 117 -2.51 11.42 -1.96
N LEU A 118 -1.28 11.83 -2.18
CA LEU A 118 -0.84 13.22 -2.08
C LEU A 118 -0.51 13.75 -3.47
N LEU A 119 -1.09 14.91 -3.80
CA LEU A 119 -0.75 15.67 -4.99
C LEU A 119 0.22 16.80 -4.60
N ILE A 120 1.39 16.81 -5.21
CA ILE A 120 2.42 17.83 -5.01
C ILE A 120 2.26 18.87 -6.12
N MET A 121 2.05 20.14 -5.77
CA MET A 121 1.72 21.25 -6.69
C MET A 121 2.77 22.34 -6.76
#